data_AF-A0A1Z4LUS3-F1
#
_entry.id   AF-A0A1Z4LUS3-F1
#
_cell.length_a   1.000
_cell.length_b   1.000
_cell.length_c   1.000
_cell.angle_alpha   90.00
_cell.angle_beta   90.00
_cell.angle_gamma   90.00
#
_symmetry.space_group_name_H-M   'P 1'
#
loop_
_entity.id
_entity.type
_entity.pdbx_description
1 polymer ?
#
loop_
_entity_poly.entity_id
_entity_poly.type
_entity_poly.pdbx_seq_one_letter_code
_entity_poly.pdbx_strand_id
1 'polypeptide(L)' 'MNIFRSSYFWYFSFSVMFFLSLDFWYWQPKVSFSVFYLPPWVIYFIGLQILLSLMLLIFTLKFWKTPLQ' A
#
# COMPACT_ATOMS: atom_id res chain seq x y z
N MET A 1 -6.39 -5.42 -18.68
CA MET A 1 -4.97 -5.07 -18.91
C MET A 1 -4.07 -6.22 -18.48
N ASN A 2 -3.21 -6.71 -19.37
CA ASN A 2 -2.30 -7.85 -19.14
C ASN A 2 -1.24 -7.62 -18.05
N ILE A 3 -1.08 -6.37 -17.59
CA ILE A 3 -0.03 -5.95 -16.65
C ILE A 3 -0.21 -6.61 -15.28
N PHE A 4 -1.45 -6.74 -14.79
CA PHE A 4 -1.76 -7.39 -13.50
C PHE A 4 -1.53 -8.90 -13.46
N ARG A 5 -1.23 -9.55 -14.59
CA ARG A 5 -0.85 -10.98 -14.65
C ARG A 5 0.66 -11.18 -14.53
N SER A 6 1.45 -10.16 -14.78
CA SER A 6 2.91 -10.27 -14.73
C SER A 6 3.39 -10.30 -13.27
N SER A 7 4.10 -11.35 -12.88
CA SER A 7 4.70 -11.43 -11.54
C SER A 7 5.67 -10.27 -11.26
N TYR A 8 6.37 -9.78 -12.30
CA TYR A 8 7.28 -8.63 -12.18
C TYR A 8 6.56 -7.36 -11.73
N PHE A 9 5.32 -7.14 -12.17
CA PHE A 9 4.53 -6.00 -11.75
C PHE A 9 4.29 -6.05 -10.23
N TRP A 10 3.90 -7.21 -9.71
CA TRP A 10 3.64 -7.39 -8.28
C TRP A 10 4.90 -7.25 -7.44
N TYR A 11 6.02 -7.84 -7.86
CA TYR A 11 7.31 -7.65 -7.19
C TYR A 11 7.69 -6.17 -7.12
N PHE A 12 7.57 -5.44 -8.23
CA PHE A 12 7.84 -4.01 -8.26
C PHE A 12 6.91 -3.24 -7.32
N SER A 13 5.59 -3.48 -7.39
CA SER A 13 4.63 -2.78 -6.54
C SER A 13 4.86 -3.04 -5.05
N PHE A 14 5.12 -4.30 -4.64
CA PHE A 14 5.42 -4.60 -3.23
C PHE A 14 6.74 -3.98 -2.77
N SER A 15 7.74 -3.91 -3.66
CA SER A 15 9.00 -3.22 -3.36
C SER A 15 8.78 -1.73 -3.14
N VAL A 16 7.99 -1.08 -4.00
CA VAL A 16 7.61 0.34 -3.83
C VAL A 16 6.88 0.54 -2.50
N MET A 17 5.93 -0.33 -2.14
CA MET A 17 5.25 -0.24 -0.84
C MET A 17 6.20 -0.41 0.33
N PHE A 18 7.17 -1.32 0.22
CA PHE A 18 8.19 -1.49 1.25
C PHE A 18 9.01 -0.21 1.42
N PHE A 19 9.48 0.40 0.33
CA PHE A 19 10.22 1.66 0.41
C PHE A 19 9.39 2.82 0.96
N LEU A 20 8.11 2.92 0.60
CA LEU A 20 7.20 3.92 1.17
C LEU A 20 7.01 3.72 2.69
N SER A 21 7.00 2.47 3.16
CA SER A 21 6.95 2.19 4.60
C SER A 21 8.24 2.57 5.31
N LEU A 22 9.41 2.36 4.69
CA LEU A 22 10.69 2.83 5.23
C LEU A 22 10.75 4.36 5.29
N ASP A 23 10.30 5.02 4.22
CA ASP A 23 10.20 6.48 4.16
C ASP A 23 9.32 7.02 5.28
N PHE A 24 8.16 6.39 5.53
CA PHE A 24 7.29 6.72 6.67
C PHE A 24 8.02 6.63 8.01
N TRP A 25 8.83 5.59 8.24
CA TRP A 25 9.58 5.45 9.50
C TRP A 25 10.75 6.42 9.62
N TYR A 26 11.35 6.81 8.50
CA TYR A 26 12.41 7.83 8.46
C TYR A 26 11.84 9.25 8.57
N TRP A 27 10.54 9.41 8.32
CA TRP A 27 9.93 10.72 8.24
C TRP A 27 9.93 11.45 9.60
N GLN A 28 10.57 12.62 9.62
CA GLN A 28 10.49 13.57 10.72
C GLN A 28 9.63 14.77 10.28
N PRO A 29 8.32 14.78 10.59
CA PRO A 29 7.45 15.86 10.16
C PRO A 29 7.83 17.17 10.85
N LYS A 30 8.27 18.17 10.08
CA LYS A 30 8.54 19.54 10.56
C LYS A 30 7.29 20.39 10.73
N VAL A 31 6.13 19.94 10.23
CA VAL A 31 4.91 20.74 10.16
C VAL A 31 3.72 19.95 10.72
N SER A 32 3.03 20.51 11.71
CA SER A 32 1.84 19.90 12.34
C SER A 32 0.54 20.38 11.65
N PHE A 33 0.36 20.05 10.37
CA PHE A 33 -0.95 20.28 9.75
C PHE A 33 -1.92 19.18 10.22
N SER A 34 -2.79 19.51 11.16
CA SER A 34 -3.79 18.59 11.69
C SER A 34 -5.02 18.55 10.78
N VAL A 35 -5.09 17.56 9.89
CA VAL A 35 -6.36 17.24 9.21
C VAL A 35 -7.16 16.35 10.16
N PHE A 36 -8.43 16.70 10.44
CA PHE A 36 -9.27 16.04 11.46
C PHE A 36 -8.65 15.95 12.87
N TYR A 37 -7.82 16.92 13.27
CA TYR A 37 -7.09 16.90 14.55
C TYR A 37 -6.08 15.73 14.69
N LEU A 38 -5.82 14.98 13.62
CA LEU A 38 -4.86 13.89 13.63
C LEU A 38 -3.47 14.38 13.20
N PRO A 39 -2.40 13.85 13.81
CA PRO A 39 -1.05 14.09 13.31
C PRO A 39 -0.90 13.63 11.84
N PRO A 40 -0.14 14.36 11.00
CA PRO A 40 0.12 13.99 9.61
C PRO A 40 0.61 12.55 9.40
N TRP A 41 1.40 12.04 10.35
CA TRP A 41 1.90 10.65 10.32
C TRP A 41 0.77 9.62 10.40
N VAL A 42 -0.28 9.88 11.18
CA VAL A 42 -1.42 8.96 11.28
C VAL A 42 -2.13 8.84 9.93
N ILE A 43 -2.31 9.95 9.25
CA ILE A 43 -2.98 10.01 7.94
C ILE A 43 -2.16 9.27 6.89
N TYR A 44 -0.84 9.52 6.86
CA TYR A 44 0.06 8.82 5.94
C TYR A 44 0.07 7.31 6.21
N PHE A 45 0.10 6.90 7.48
CA PHE A 45 0.02 5.50 7.88
C PHE A 45 -1.29 4.84 7.42
N ILE A 46 -2.44 5.49 7.65
CA ILE A 46 -3.75 4.98 7.19
C ILE A 46 -3.76 4.84 5.67
N GLY A 47 -3.21 5.82 4.94
CA GLY A 47 -3.07 5.75 3.49
C GLY A 47 -2.27 4.53 3.03
N LEU A 48 -1.12 4.26 3.68
CA LEU A 48 -0.31 3.08 3.39
C LEU A 48 -1.05 1.77 3.67
N GLN A 49 -1.83 1.69 4.77
CA GLN A 49 -2.62 0.50 5.10
C GLN A 49 -3.73 0.24 4.08
N ILE A 50 -4.44 1.28 3.65
CA ILE A 50 -5.48 1.15 2.61
C ILE A 50 -4.86 0.69 1.30
N LEU A 51 -3.73 1.29 0.90
CA LEU A 51 -3.03 0.94 -0.33
C LEU A 51 -2.54 -0.51 -0.31
N LEU A 52 -1.92 -0.94 0.79
CA LEU A 52 -1.48 -2.33 0.97
C LEU A 52 -2.65 -3.30 0.92
N SER A 53 -3.75 -2.99 1.60
CA SER A 53 -4.95 -3.83 1.62
C SER A 53 -5.55 -4.01 0.22
N LEU A 54 -5.63 -2.92 -0.56
CA LEU A 54 -6.08 -2.97 -1.94
C LEU A 54 -5.15 -3.81 -2.82
N MET A 55 -3.83 -3.65 -2.66
CA MET A 55 -2.86 -4.45 -3.41
C MET A 55 -3.00 -5.94 -3.09
N LEU A 56 -3.12 -6.31 -1.82
CA LEU A 56 -3.33 -7.69 -1.40
C LEU A 56 -4.66 -8.25 -1.91
N LEU A 57 -5.74 -7.47 -1.87
CA LEU A 57 -7.04 -7.89 -2.40
C LEU A 57 -6.95 -8.19 -3.90
N ILE A 58 -6.38 -7.27 -4.69
CA ILE A 58 -6.25 -7.45 -6.14
C ILE A 58 -5.31 -8.63 -6.44
N PHE A 59 -4.20 -8.77 -5.70
CA PHE A 59 -3.27 -9.89 -5.84
C PHE A 59 -4.00 -11.22 -5.60
N THR A 60 -4.73 -11.32 -4.49
CA THR A 60 -5.49 -12.51 -4.10
C THR A 60 -6.54 -12.84 -5.17
N LEU A 61 -7.32 -11.86 -5.64
CA LEU A 61 -8.30 -12.09 -6.71
C LEU A 61 -7.69 -12.55 -8.05
N LYS A 62 -6.41 -12.25 -8.30
CA LYS A 62 -5.74 -12.63 -9.55
C LYS A 62 -5.05 -13.99 -9.48
N PHE A 63 -4.39 -14.29 -8.37
CA PHE A 63 -3.62 -15.54 -8.21
C PHE A 63 -4.37 -16.62 -7.45
N TRP A 64 -5.23 -16.22 -6.53
CA TRP A 64 -6.07 -17.11 -5.73
C TRP A 64 -7.45 -17.19 -6.36
N LYS A 65 -7.56 -17.93 -7.47
CA LYS A 65 -8.87 -18.34 -7.98
C LYS A 65 -9.46 -19.36 -7.02
N THR A 66 -10.37 -18.94 -6.16
CA THR A 66 -11.25 -19.89 -5.48
C THR A 66 -12.05 -20.64 -6.55
N PRO A 67 -11.97 -21.99 -6.61
CA PRO A 67 -12.93 -22.72 -7.41
C PRO A 67 -14.30 -22.44 -6.81
N LEU A 68 -15.18 -21.78 -7.58
CA LEU A 68 -16.60 -21.77 -7.30
C LEU A 68 -17.04 -23.23 -7.37
N GLN A 69 -17.23 -23.84 -6.19
CA GLN A 69 -18.01 -25.07 -6.05
C GLN A 69 -19.48 -24.77 -6.37
#